data_AF-A0A068PTU5-F1
#
_entry.id   AF-A0A068PTU5-F1
#
_cell.length_a   1.000
_cell.length_b   1.000
_cell.length_c   1.000
_cell.angle_alpha   90.00
_cell.angle_beta   90.00
_cell.angle_gamma   90.00
#
_symmetry.space_group_name_H-M   'P 1'
#
loop_
_entity.id
_entity.type
_entity.pdbx_description
1 polymer ?
#
loop_
_entity_poly.entity_id
_entity_poly.type
_entity_poly.pdbx_seq_one_letter_code
_entity_poly.pdbx_strand_id
1 'polypeptide(L)' 'GHAGVTILPLLSQVKPPCSFTTEETKYLANRIQNGGTEV' A
#
# COMPACT_ATOMS: atom_id res chain seq x y z
N GLY A 1 5.76 -7.05 8.88
CA GLY A 1 5.50 -6.42 10.20
C GLY A 1 4.15 -5.73 10.16
N HIS A 2 3.71 -5.15 11.28
CA HIS A 2 2.39 -4.51 11.41
C HIS A 2 2.46 -3.02 11.78
N ALA A 3 3.63 -2.38 11.62
CA ALA A 3 3.83 -0.98 11.97
C ALA A 3 4.61 -0.24 10.88
N GLY A 4 4.04 0.85 10.35
CA GLY A 4 4.70 1.73 9.38
C GLY A 4 5.25 0.98 8.17
N VAL A 5 6.49 1.29 7.81
CA VAL A 5 7.22 0.72 6.65
C VAL A 5 7.35 -0.81 6.68
N THR A 6 7.12 -1.45 7.84
CA THR A 6 7.13 -2.90 7.95
C THR A 6 5.87 -3.56 7.38
N ILE A 7 4.82 -2.79 7.09
CA ILE A 7 3.61 -3.23 6.40
C ILE A 7 3.93 -3.23 4.90
N LEU A 8 3.88 -4.42 4.28
CA LEU A 8 4.21 -4.60 2.87
C LEU A 8 2.94 -4.95 2.07
N PRO A 9 2.26 -3.97 1.46
CA PRO A 9 1.09 -4.24 0.63
C PRO A 9 1.52 -4.84 -0.71
N LEU A 10 1.16 -6.10 -0.94
CA LEU A 10 1.45 -6.83 -2.18
C LEU A 10 0.42 -6.47 -3.27
N LEU A 11 0.47 -5.23 -3.76
CA LEU A 11 -0.48 -4.71 -4.76
C LEU A 11 -0.46 -5.50 -6.09
N SER A 12 0.64 -6.20 -6.38
CA SER A 12 0.75 -7.12 -7.52
C SER A 12 -0.08 -8.40 -7.39
N GLN A 13 -0.61 -8.69 -6.20
CA GLN A 13 -1.42 -9.88 -5.90
C GLN A 13 -2.90 -9.54 -5.67
N VAL A 14 -3.33 -8.32 -6.01
CA VAL A 14 -4.73 -7.91 -5.89
C VAL A 14 -5.61 -8.76 -6.80
N LYS A 15 -6.81 -9.09 -6.29
CA LYS A 15 -7.82 -9.86 -7.01
C LYS A 15 -9.12 -9.05 -7.04
N PRO A 16 -9.68 -8.75 -8.24
CA PRO A 16 -9.18 -9.12 -9.57
C PRO A 16 -7.82 -8.46 -9.92
N PRO A 17 -7.04 -9.00 -10.88
CA PRO A 17 -5.78 -8.39 -11.30
C PRO A 17 -6.00 -6.97 -11.80
N CYS A 18 -5.28 -6.02 -11.24
CA CYS A 18 -5.32 -4.60 -11.61
C CYS A 18 -3.89 -4.09 -11.81
N SER A 19 -3.68 -3.26 -12.82
CA SER A 19 -2.41 -2.58 -13.04
C SER A 19 -2.46 -1.19 -12.39
N PHE A 20 -1.40 -0.83 -11.70
CA PHE A 20 -1.21 0.49 -11.11
C PHE A 20 0.00 1.16 -11.72
N THR A 21 -0.04 2.47 -11.87
CA THR A 21 1.16 3.25 -12.15
C THR A 21 2.11 3.23 -10.95
N THR A 22 3.37 3.60 -11.17
CA THR A 22 4.36 3.73 -10.10
C THR A 22 3.93 4.75 -9.05
N GLU A 23 3.27 5.83 -9.46
CA GLU A 23 2.80 6.89 -8.56
C GLU A 23 1.64 6.40 -7.68
N GLU A 24 0.65 5.72 -8.26
CA GLU A 24 -0.48 5.14 -7.52
C GLU A 24 0.00 4.07 -6.53
N THR A 25 0.94 3.22 -6.94
CA THR A 25 1.52 2.18 -6.08
C THR A 25 2.18 2.81 -4.85
N LYS A 26 2.97 3.88 -5.03
CA LYS A 26 3.62 4.62 -3.94
C LYS A 26 2.61 5.29 -3.02
N TYR A 27 1.61 5.95 -3.59
CA TYR A 27 0.55 6.60 -2.84
C TYR A 27 -0.23 5.60 -1.97
N LEU A 28 -0.68 4.49 -2.55
CA LEU A 28 -1.41 3.45 -1.84
C LEU A 28 -0.55 2.79 -0.76
N ALA A 29 0.71 2.48 -1.07
CA ALA A 29 1.63 1.91 -0.09
C ALA A 29 1.84 2.85 1.10
N ASN A 30 2.07 4.13 0.85
CA ASN A 30 2.22 5.14 1.90
C ASN A 30 0.97 5.24 2.78
N ARG A 31 -0.22 5.28 2.15
CA ARG A 31 -1.49 5.39 2.87
C ARG A 31 -1.78 4.14 3.72
N ILE A 32 -1.47 2.95 3.20
CA ILE A 32 -1.61 1.69 3.95
C ILE A 32 -0.64 1.64 5.14
N GLN A 33 0.60 2.08 4.95
CA GLN A 33 1.63 2.07 6.00
C GLN A 33 1.37 3.10 7.11
N ASN A 34 0.75 4.24 6.77
CA ASN A 34 0.48 5.35 7.68
C ASN A 34 -1.00 5.48 8.07
N GLY A 35 -1.84 4.52 7.73
CA GLY A 35 -3.28 4.59 7.99
C GLY A 35 -3.67 4.69 9.47
N GLY A 36 -2.77 4.35 10.39
CA GLY A 36 -2.96 4.54 11.84
C GLY A 36 -2.60 5.94 12.36
N THR A 37 -1.91 6.76 11.55
CA THR A 37 -1.49 8.13 11.87
C THR A 37 -2.30 9.20 11.11
N GLU A 38 -3.07 8.78 10.11
CA GLU A 38 -4.08 9.59 9.40
C GLU A 38 -5.39 9.57 10.23
N VAL A 39 -5.48 10.45 11.24
CA VAL A 39 -6.70 10.70 12.05
C VAL A 39 -7.12 12.16 12.01
#